data_AF-E9AD38-F1
#
_entry.id   AF-E9AD38-F1
#
_cell.length_a   1.000
_cell.length_b   1.000
_cell.length_c   1.000
_cell.angle_alpha   90.00
_cell.angle_beta   90.00
_cell.angle_gamma   90.00
#
_symmetry.space_group_name_H-M   'P 1'
#
loop_
_entity.id
_entity.type
_entity.pdbx_description
1 polymer ?
#
loop_
_entity_poly.entity_id
_entity_poly.type
_entity_poly.pdbx_seq_one_letter_code
_entity_poly.pdbx_strand_id
1 'polypeptide(L)'
;MVDRLPALTPSKGTETKSSLKKKTDDYALCQEYAAYIAQLRGLLEETTGQPPAGVRTAEVEHRITLIQSALDEVERLSAEARWRIELRNNQRFLDTYERRIQMEEEAEQKRQTAEKERIAQVEEMRSMQHAYYKNRNDRTDAKAHQCRAYNEQVQEQTVMKAGSNEERRTRNLANLEAERQRKQKELHDREQAKQDYARKVRERQARKDAEKLAEKMRLAEIHQQEMEAKLCAIRESRRSKWVMKKEASRAKSVVVWKNGEAILETQRKNHGCLVEELEQRQRHQASRYAEEKAEQAAYIEQRRLLHAARQERQQENLRQLVEKRVARGVEIVKTTEEKKERAEQAKERQATQYVEAGRLLDEDVQLHRQRARKLQERRANESLTQNYRRWNHRAARIMEELHETMAKVEAEAEQRAAAANSQQRSLAYGNSRRSWTSFEQVDTPKRDCPIVSLPSPTEFAV
;
A
#
# COMPACT_ATOMS: atom_id res chain seq x y z
N MET A 1 53.37 36.97 12.27
CA MET A 1 52.37 38.04 12.09
C MET A 1 51.45 37.55 10.98
N VAL A 2 50.34 36.84 11.25
CA VAL A 2 49.39 36.91 12.39
C VAL A 2 48.64 38.25 12.43
N ASP A 3 47.33 38.16 12.69
CA ASP A 3 46.31 39.23 12.69
C ASP A 3 45.86 39.73 11.30
N ARG A 4 44.54 39.88 11.01
CA ARG A 4 43.35 39.34 11.70
C ARG A 4 42.14 39.32 10.74
N LEU A 5 41.40 38.21 10.67
CA LEU A 5 40.05 38.21 10.06
C LEU A 5 39.03 38.70 11.10
N PRO A 6 38.01 39.50 10.72
CA PRO A 6 36.96 39.92 11.64
C PRO A 6 36.09 38.72 12.07
N ALA A 7 35.71 38.68 13.33
CA ALA A 7 35.04 37.52 13.93
C ALA A 7 33.56 37.41 13.52
N LEU A 8 33.11 36.17 13.33
CA LEU A 8 31.68 35.83 13.27
C LEU A 8 31.03 36.12 14.63
N THR A 9 30.14 37.10 14.69
CA THR A 9 29.31 37.32 15.88
C THR A 9 28.22 36.24 15.95
N PRO A 10 28.14 35.42 17.02
CA PRO A 10 27.04 34.48 17.17
C PRO A 10 25.75 35.25 17.45
N SER A 11 24.82 35.23 16.50
CA SER A 11 23.47 35.75 16.73
C SER A 11 22.83 34.98 17.89
N LYS A 12 22.25 35.71 18.85
CA LYS A 12 21.67 35.10 20.05
C LYS A 12 20.57 34.11 19.65
N GLY A 13 20.60 32.93 20.26
CA GLY A 13 19.61 31.89 19.99
C GLY A 13 18.19 32.39 20.31
N THR A 14 17.35 32.50 19.28
CA THR A 14 15.90 32.49 19.46
C THR A 14 15.51 31.08 19.91
N GLU A 15 15.23 30.92 21.20
CA GLU A 15 14.70 29.67 21.75
C GLU A 15 13.50 29.20 20.92
N THR A 16 13.56 27.98 20.40
CA THR A 16 12.46 27.37 19.66
C THR A 16 11.33 26.97 20.61
N LYS A 17 10.58 27.98 21.08
CA LYS A 17 9.31 27.84 21.81
C LYS A 17 8.18 27.37 20.89
N SER A 18 8.45 26.32 20.09
CA SER A 18 7.46 25.52 19.38
C SER A 18 6.88 24.46 20.31
N SER A 19 6.40 24.85 21.48
CA SER A 19 5.52 24.05 22.34
C SER A 19 4.10 23.97 21.77
N LEU A 20 4.00 23.84 20.45
CA LEU A 20 2.84 23.32 19.76
C LEU A 20 2.67 21.89 20.29
N LYS A 21 1.69 21.71 21.19
CA LYS A 21 1.21 20.38 21.58
C LYS A 21 1.08 19.56 20.30
N LYS A 22 1.82 18.46 20.17
CA LYS A 22 1.65 17.53 19.04
C LYS A 22 0.20 17.03 19.12
N LYS A 23 -0.67 17.57 18.27
CA LYS A 23 -2.00 17.01 18.07
C LYS A 23 -1.79 15.57 17.64
N THR A 24 -2.41 14.62 18.32
CA THR A 24 -2.32 13.22 17.93
C THR A 24 -2.86 13.11 16.50
N ASP A 25 -1.99 12.69 15.58
CA ASP A 25 -2.36 12.45 14.18
C ASP A 25 -3.14 11.14 14.14
N ASP A 26 -4.30 11.12 13.48
CA ASP A 26 -5.10 9.89 13.34
C ASP A 26 -4.28 8.77 12.66
N TYR A 27 -3.29 9.11 11.82
CA TYR A 27 -2.34 8.14 11.26
C TYR A 27 -1.43 7.49 12.32
N ALA A 28 -0.98 8.26 13.32
CA ALA A 28 -0.20 7.73 14.45
C ALA A 28 -1.09 6.91 15.38
N LEU A 29 -2.30 7.41 15.69
CA LEU A 29 -3.29 6.71 16.49
C LEU A 29 -3.71 5.35 15.87
N CYS A 30 -3.82 5.28 14.55
CA CYS A 30 -4.03 4.01 13.84
C CYS A 30 -2.90 3.00 14.07
N GLN A 31 -1.65 3.45 14.18
CA GLN A 31 -0.48 2.60 14.45
C GLN A 31 -0.42 2.16 15.92
N GLU A 32 -0.74 3.06 16.85
CA GLU A 32 -0.84 2.77 18.29
C GLU A 32 -1.93 1.72 18.56
N TYR A 33 -3.15 1.91 18.05
CA TYR A 33 -4.20 0.90 18.15
C TYR A 33 -3.84 -0.42 17.46
N ALA A 34 -3.15 -0.40 16.31
CA ALA A 34 -2.67 -1.62 15.66
C ALA A 34 -1.63 -2.37 16.50
N ALA A 35 -0.78 -1.66 17.26
CA ALA A 35 0.15 -2.26 18.21
C ALA A 35 -0.57 -2.89 19.40
N TYR A 36 -1.58 -2.22 19.98
CA TYR A 36 -2.38 -2.80 21.06
C TYR A 36 -3.18 -4.03 20.62
N ILE A 37 -3.77 -4.02 19.41
CA ILE A 37 -4.42 -5.19 18.80
C ILE A 37 -3.47 -6.38 18.72
N ALA A 38 -2.23 -6.17 18.27
CA ALA A 38 -1.23 -7.23 18.21
C ALA A 38 -0.82 -7.75 19.60
N GLN A 39 -0.69 -6.87 20.59
CA GLN A 39 -0.35 -7.25 21.97
C GLN A 39 -1.47 -8.00 22.68
N LEU A 40 -2.73 -7.58 22.52
CA LEU A 40 -3.92 -8.24 23.09
C LEU A 40 -4.14 -9.62 22.45
N ARG A 41 -3.98 -9.75 21.14
CA ARG A 41 -3.99 -11.06 20.45
C ARG A 41 -2.87 -11.96 20.97
N GLY A 42 -1.66 -11.44 21.14
CA GLY A 42 -0.54 -12.17 21.75
C GLY A 42 -0.82 -12.66 23.17
N LEU A 43 -1.52 -11.89 24.00
CA LEU A 43 -1.97 -12.33 25.33
C LEU A 43 -2.96 -13.50 25.28
N LEU A 44 -3.83 -13.56 24.26
CA LEU A 44 -4.78 -14.66 24.05
C LEU A 44 -4.09 -15.92 23.49
N GLU A 45 -2.99 -15.76 22.75
CA GLU A 45 -2.14 -16.88 22.34
C GLU A 45 -1.25 -17.40 23.49
N GLU A 46 -0.83 -16.53 24.42
CA GLU A 46 -0.02 -16.90 25.59
C GLU A 46 -0.80 -17.62 26.70
N THR A 47 -2.14 -17.66 26.67
CA THR A 47 -2.92 -18.36 27.71
C THR A 47 -2.80 -19.88 27.64
N THR A 48 -1.97 -20.45 28.51
CA THR A 48 -1.95 -21.88 28.79
C THR A 48 -3.26 -22.31 29.45
N GLY A 49 -4.05 -23.17 28.81
CA GLY A 49 -5.37 -23.64 29.27
C GLY A 49 -5.40 -24.51 30.54
N GLN A 50 -4.38 -24.45 31.38
CA GLN A 50 -4.36 -25.04 32.73
C GLN A 50 -3.98 -23.95 33.75
N PRO A 51 -4.88 -23.59 34.69
CA PRO A 51 -4.54 -22.65 35.76
C PRO A 51 -3.57 -23.28 36.78
N PRO A 52 -2.76 -22.47 37.49
CA PRO A 52 -2.04 -22.94 38.66
C PRO A 52 -3.00 -23.32 39.79
N ALA A 53 -2.62 -24.33 40.58
CA ALA A 53 -3.40 -24.83 41.70
C ALA A 53 -3.68 -23.72 42.73
N GLY A 54 -4.96 -23.45 42.96
CA GLY A 54 -5.48 -22.35 43.79
C GLY A 54 -6.28 -21.32 42.98
N VAL A 55 -5.95 -21.12 41.70
CA VAL A 55 -6.71 -20.28 40.76
C VAL A 55 -7.85 -21.10 40.14
N ARG A 56 -9.02 -20.49 39.95
CA ARG A 56 -10.18 -21.16 39.34
C ARG A 56 -10.11 -21.03 37.82
N THR A 57 -10.54 -22.06 37.06
CA THR A 57 -10.62 -21.98 35.59
C THR A 57 -11.48 -20.80 35.14
N ALA A 58 -12.66 -20.65 35.76
CA ALA A 58 -13.59 -19.54 35.54
C ALA A 58 -12.99 -18.14 35.75
N GLU A 59 -11.93 -18.00 36.55
CA GLU A 59 -11.22 -16.73 36.77
C GLU A 59 -10.26 -16.42 35.61
N VAL A 60 -9.61 -17.44 35.04
CA VAL A 60 -8.81 -17.31 33.83
C VAL A 60 -9.70 -17.07 32.61
N GLU A 61 -10.80 -17.82 32.50
CA GLU A 61 -11.83 -17.65 31.47
C GLU A 61 -12.44 -16.24 31.52
N HIS A 62 -12.75 -15.72 32.70
CA HIS A 62 -13.20 -14.34 32.85
C HIS A 62 -12.15 -13.33 32.37
N ARG A 63 -10.90 -13.42 32.83
CA ARG A 63 -9.81 -12.52 32.38
C ARG A 63 -9.55 -12.64 30.87
N ILE A 64 -9.75 -13.80 30.25
CA ILE A 64 -9.76 -13.99 28.79
C ILE A 64 -10.91 -13.20 28.14
N THR A 65 -12.14 -13.30 28.65
CA THR A 65 -13.28 -12.53 28.09
C THR A 65 -13.09 -11.01 28.22
N LEU A 66 -12.40 -10.54 29.26
CA LEU A 66 -12.02 -9.13 29.40
C LEU A 66 -10.98 -8.71 28.34
N ILE A 67 -9.94 -9.52 28.11
CA ILE A 67 -8.95 -9.24 27.05
C ILE A 67 -9.59 -9.29 25.65
N GLN A 68 -10.60 -10.14 25.44
CA GLN A 68 -11.38 -10.20 24.21
C GLN A 68 -12.26 -8.96 24.00
N SER A 69 -13.02 -8.52 25.02
CA SER A 69 -13.85 -7.30 24.87
C SER A 69 -13.01 -6.03 24.69
N ALA A 70 -11.82 -5.98 25.30
CA ALA A 70 -10.84 -4.94 25.04
C ALA A 70 -10.31 -4.99 23.59
N LEU A 71 -10.00 -6.17 23.07
CA LEU A 71 -9.55 -6.34 21.68
C LEU A 71 -10.63 -5.86 20.69
N ASP A 72 -11.88 -6.28 20.87
CA ASP A 72 -13.01 -5.89 20.01
C ASP A 72 -13.21 -4.36 19.98
N GLU A 73 -13.15 -3.70 21.14
CA GLU A 73 -13.29 -2.25 21.28
C GLU A 73 -12.12 -1.49 20.62
N VAL A 74 -10.88 -2.00 20.70
CA VAL A 74 -9.74 -1.38 20.01
C VAL A 74 -9.78 -1.62 18.50
N GLU A 75 -10.26 -2.78 18.04
CA GLU A 75 -10.50 -3.01 16.61
C GLU A 75 -11.58 -2.05 16.07
N ARG A 76 -12.65 -1.80 16.83
CA ARG A 76 -13.67 -0.77 16.54
C ARG A 76 -13.04 0.64 16.47
N LEU A 77 -12.26 1.04 17.47
CA LEU A 77 -11.61 2.36 17.51
C LEU A 77 -10.56 2.55 16.41
N SER A 78 -9.84 1.48 16.03
CA SER A 78 -8.90 1.48 14.90
C SER A 78 -9.63 1.68 13.57
N ALA A 79 -10.78 1.02 13.35
CA ALA A 79 -11.62 1.23 12.18
C ALA A 79 -12.15 2.68 12.11
N GLU A 80 -12.53 3.27 13.24
CA GLU A 80 -13.03 4.65 13.30
C GLU A 80 -11.95 5.72 13.10
N ALA A 81 -10.70 5.43 13.48
CA ALA A 81 -9.56 6.29 13.15
C ALA A 81 -9.25 6.24 11.64
N ARG A 82 -9.31 5.06 11.01
CA ARG A 82 -9.16 4.90 9.54
C ARG A 82 -10.27 5.62 8.78
N TRP A 83 -11.52 5.46 9.19
CA TRP A 83 -12.66 6.14 8.56
C TRP A 83 -12.55 7.67 8.67
N ARG A 84 -12.06 8.21 9.80
CA ARG A 84 -11.76 9.65 9.94
C ARG A 84 -10.68 10.13 8.97
N ILE A 85 -9.66 9.32 8.68
CA ILE A 85 -8.62 9.62 7.70
C ILE A 85 -9.21 9.64 6.28
N GLU A 86 -9.98 8.60 5.93
CA GLU A 86 -10.65 8.49 4.62
C GLU A 86 -11.60 9.66 4.37
N LEU A 87 -12.44 10.01 5.35
CA LEU A 87 -13.35 11.15 5.25
C LEU A 87 -12.62 12.47 4.97
N ARG A 88 -11.51 12.75 5.65
CA ARG A 88 -10.70 13.97 5.40
C ARG A 88 -10.01 13.95 4.04
N ASN A 89 -9.57 12.78 3.57
CA ASN A 89 -8.95 12.65 2.25
C ASN A 89 -9.99 12.82 1.14
N ASN A 90 -11.21 12.31 1.32
CA ASN A 90 -12.34 12.53 0.43
C ASN A 90 -12.78 14.01 0.41
N GLN A 91 -12.83 14.68 1.57
CA GLN A 91 -13.07 16.13 1.65
C GLN A 91 -12.01 16.93 0.90
N ARG A 92 -10.70 16.66 1.13
CA ARG A 92 -9.59 17.29 0.39
C ARG A 92 -9.65 17.03 -1.12
N PHE A 93 -10.15 15.87 -1.54
CA PHE A 93 -10.36 15.55 -2.94
C PHE A 93 -11.48 16.41 -3.55
N LEU A 94 -12.63 16.52 -2.87
CA LEU A 94 -13.74 17.39 -3.26
C LEU A 94 -13.32 18.87 -3.32
N ASP A 95 -12.71 19.41 -2.26
CA ASP A 95 -12.07 20.74 -2.21
C ASP A 95 -11.22 21.04 -3.46
N THR A 96 -10.46 20.03 -3.91
CA THR A 96 -9.52 20.16 -5.04
C THR A 96 -10.26 20.13 -6.38
N TYR A 97 -11.34 19.35 -6.49
CA TYR A 97 -12.21 19.34 -7.66
C TYR A 97 -13.03 20.63 -7.78
N GLU A 98 -13.60 21.14 -6.69
CA GLU A 98 -14.34 22.40 -6.67
C GLU A 98 -13.46 23.57 -7.11
N ARG A 99 -12.24 23.70 -6.54
CA ARG A 99 -11.27 24.75 -6.96
C ARG A 99 -10.86 24.59 -8.42
N ARG A 100 -10.78 23.36 -8.93
CA ARG A 100 -10.46 23.11 -10.35
C ARG A 100 -11.61 23.55 -11.26
N ILE A 101 -12.86 23.24 -10.90
CA ILE A 101 -14.05 23.69 -11.63
C ILE A 101 -14.11 25.22 -11.64
N GLN A 102 -13.94 25.87 -10.48
CA GLN A 102 -13.90 27.33 -10.37
C GLN A 102 -12.81 27.97 -11.26
N MET A 103 -11.60 27.40 -11.30
CA MET A 103 -10.55 27.88 -12.21
C MET A 103 -10.86 27.63 -13.70
N GLU A 104 -11.60 26.59 -14.03
CA GLU A 104 -12.03 26.28 -15.41
C GLU A 104 -13.17 27.21 -15.85
N GLU A 105 -14.14 27.49 -14.99
CA GLU A 105 -15.17 28.52 -15.16
C GLU A 105 -14.57 29.93 -15.30
N GLU A 106 -13.62 30.31 -14.43
CA GLU A 106 -12.88 31.56 -14.56
C GLU A 106 -12.12 31.65 -15.89
N ALA A 107 -11.50 30.55 -16.33
CA ALA A 107 -10.77 30.51 -17.59
C ALA A 107 -11.72 30.59 -18.81
N GLU A 108 -12.91 30.01 -18.73
CA GLU A 108 -13.93 30.15 -19.77
C GLU A 108 -14.48 31.57 -19.83
N GLN A 109 -14.83 32.17 -18.69
CA GLN A 109 -15.27 33.58 -18.63
C GLN A 109 -14.22 34.52 -19.26
N LYS A 110 -12.93 34.34 -18.93
CA LYS A 110 -11.82 35.10 -19.52
C LYS A 110 -11.66 34.88 -21.04
N ARG A 111 -11.99 33.69 -21.56
CA ARG A 111 -12.06 33.44 -23.01
C ARG A 111 -13.25 34.14 -23.65
N GLN A 112 -14.43 34.04 -23.05
CA GLN A 112 -15.65 34.68 -23.55
C GLN A 112 -15.55 36.22 -23.57
N THR A 113 -14.87 36.84 -22.59
CA THR A 113 -14.60 38.29 -22.62
C THR A 113 -13.58 38.66 -23.70
N ALA A 114 -12.45 37.95 -23.80
CA ALA A 114 -11.44 38.20 -24.82
C ALA A 114 -11.99 37.99 -26.26
N GLU A 115 -12.92 37.04 -26.45
CA GLU A 115 -13.60 36.85 -27.74
C GLU A 115 -14.57 38.00 -28.06
N LYS A 116 -15.34 38.50 -27.08
CA LYS A 116 -16.19 39.70 -27.23
C LYS A 116 -15.36 40.93 -27.58
N GLU A 117 -14.24 41.16 -26.90
CA GLU A 117 -13.29 42.25 -27.19
C GLU A 117 -12.72 42.13 -28.61
N ARG A 118 -12.31 40.93 -29.02
CA ARG A 118 -11.83 40.66 -30.38
C ARG A 118 -12.89 40.91 -31.45
N ILE A 119 -14.15 40.53 -31.20
CA ILE A 119 -15.26 40.80 -32.11
C ILE A 119 -15.48 42.31 -32.24
N ALA A 120 -15.56 43.03 -31.11
CA ALA A 120 -15.71 44.48 -31.11
C ALA A 120 -14.58 45.21 -31.86
N GLN A 121 -13.32 44.80 -31.69
CA GLN A 121 -12.18 45.33 -32.45
C GLN A 121 -12.29 45.06 -33.96
N VAL A 122 -12.78 43.89 -34.37
CA VAL A 122 -13.02 43.57 -35.79
C VAL A 122 -14.17 44.40 -36.37
N GLU A 123 -15.20 44.68 -35.59
CA GLU A 123 -16.33 45.54 -35.99
C GLU A 123 -15.93 47.03 -36.06
N GLU A 124 -15.13 47.52 -35.11
CA GLU A 124 -14.53 48.85 -35.14
C GLU A 124 -13.63 49.03 -36.38
N MET A 125 -12.74 48.08 -36.64
CA MET A 125 -11.87 48.10 -37.83
C MET A 125 -12.66 48.06 -39.15
N ARG A 126 -13.77 47.31 -39.21
CA ARG A 126 -14.69 47.33 -40.36
C ARG A 126 -15.39 48.70 -40.48
N SER A 127 -15.87 49.26 -39.38
CA SER A 127 -16.49 50.59 -39.34
C SER A 127 -15.53 51.68 -39.82
N MET A 128 -14.27 51.65 -39.35
CA MET A 128 -13.19 52.53 -39.82
C MET A 128 -12.92 52.37 -41.33
N GLN A 129 -12.89 51.14 -41.85
CA GLN A 129 -12.72 50.91 -43.29
C GLN A 129 -13.91 51.49 -44.09
N HIS A 130 -15.15 51.23 -43.67
CA HIS A 130 -16.33 51.80 -44.31
C HIS A 130 -16.33 53.34 -44.26
N ALA A 131 -15.97 53.94 -43.12
CA ALA A 131 -15.85 55.39 -42.97
C ALA A 131 -14.74 55.98 -43.86
N TYR A 132 -13.58 55.32 -43.96
CA TYR A 132 -12.49 55.72 -44.85
C TYR A 132 -12.90 55.67 -46.33
N TYR A 133 -13.47 54.56 -46.79
CA TYR A 133 -13.93 54.45 -48.17
C TYR A 133 -15.07 55.41 -48.49
N LYS A 134 -16.01 55.64 -47.56
CA LYS A 134 -17.04 56.66 -47.71
C LYS A 134 -16.42 58.06 -47.87
N ASN A 135 -15.55 58.48 -46.94
CA ASN A 135 -14.91 59.80 -46.99
C ASN A 135 -14.04 59.97 -48.26
N ARG A 136 -13.41 58.89 -48.76
CA ARG A 136 -12.71 58.88 -50.05
C ARG A 136 -13.66 59.07 -51.24
N ASN A 137 -14.81 58.41 -51.23
CA ASN A 137 -15.83 58.57 -52.27
C ASN A 137 -16.45 59.97 -52.21
N ASP A 138 -16.90 60.43 -51.04
CA ASP A 138 -17.43 61.79 -50.81
C ASP A 138 -16.48 62.88 -51.36
N ARG A 139 -15.16 62.75 -51.16
CA ARG A 139 -14.14 63.65 -51.74
C ARG A 139 -13.97 63.54 -53.25
N THR A 140 -14.19 62.35 -53.81
CA THR A 140 -14.08 62.09 -55.25
C THR A 140 -15.31 62.64 -55.97
N ASP A 141 -16.49 62.42 -55.40
CA ASP A 141 -17.75 62.94 -55.88
C ASP A 141 -17.80 64.48 -55.75
N ALA A 142 -17.33 65.06 -54.64
CA ALA A 142 -17.18 66.51 -54.49
C ALA A 142 -16.28 67.12 -55.58
N LYS A 143 -15.17 66.46 -55.94
CA LYS A 143 -14.33 66.87 -57.09
C LYS A 143 -15.05 66.71 -58.42
N ALA A 144 -15.80 65.63 -58.62
CA ALA A 144 -16.59 65.42 -59.83
C ALA A 144 -17.68 66.50 -59.99
N HIS A 145 -18.34 66.90 -58.91
CA HIS A 145 -19.28 68.02 -58.88
C HIS A 145 -18.60 69.36 -59.18
N GLN A 146 -17.42 69.64 -58.61
CA GLN A 146 -16.64 70.84 -58.94
C GLN A 146 -16.26 70.89 -60.43
N CYS A 147 -15.83 69.76 -61.02
CA CYS A 147 -15.52 69.67 -62.44
C CYS A 147 -16.77 69.86 -63.33
N ARG A 148 -17.94 69.32 -62.94
CA ARG A 148 -19.21 69.56 -63.66
C ARG A 148 -19.60 71.03 -63.63
N ALA A 149 -19.65 71.64 -62.45
CA ALA A 149 -19.99 73.06 -62.29
C ALA A 149 -19.02 73.99 -63.04
N TYR A 150 -17.72 73.67 -63.07
CA TYR A 150 -16.74 74.41 -63.87
C TYR A 150 -17.00 74.25 -65.38
N ASN A 151 -17.28 73.03 -65.86
CA ASN A 151 -17.59 72.79 -67.27
C ASN A 151 -18.88 73.49 -67.70
N GLU A 152 -19.92 73.46 -66.86
CA GLU A 152 -21.18 74.18 -67.03
C GLU A 152 -20.93 75.70 -67.12
N GLN A 153 -20.17 76.28 -66.19
CA GLN A 153 -19.79 77.69 -66.22
C GLN A 153 -18.95 78.08 -67.45
N VAL A 154 -18.04 77.21 -67.90
CA VAL A 154 -17.27 77.43 -69.13
C VAL A 154 -18.16 77.35 -70.38
N GLN A 155 -19.17 76.47 -70.37
CA GLN A 155 -20.17 76.38 -71.44
C GLN A 155 -21.04 77.65 -71.48
N GLU A 156 -21.54 78.13 -70.34
CA GLU A 156 -22.24 79.42 -70.21
C GLU A 156 -21.41 80.59 -70.75
N GLN A 157 -20.14 80.71 -70.31
CA GLN A 157 -19.23 81.75 -70.83
C GLN A 157 -19.00 81.63 -72.34
N THR A 158 -19.01 80.41 -72.89
CA THR A 158 -18.84 80.17 -74.33
C THR A 158 -20.09 80.59 -75.10
N VAL A 159 -21.29 80.29 -74.59
CA VAL A 159 -22.57 80.77 -75.15
C VAL A 159 -22.67 82.29 -75.09
N MET A 160 -22.30 82.92 -73.96
CA MET A 160 -22.26 84.39 -73.84
C MET A 160 -21.27 85.04 -74.82
N LYS A 161 -20.09 84.43 -75.03
CA LYS A 161 -19.12 84.88 -76.04
C LYS A 161 -19.62 84.67 -77.47
N ALA A 162 -20.40 83.62 -77.73
CA ALA A 162 -21.04 83.40 -79.03
C ALA A 162 -22.10 84.48 -79.31
N GLY A 163 -23.03 84.71 -78.37
CA GLY A 163 -24.04 85.77 -78.48
C GLY A 163 -23.44 87.16 -78.65
N SER A 164 -22.38 87.50 -77.89
CA SER A 164 -21.65 88.77 -78.05
C SER A 164 -21.01 88.93 -79.44
N ASN A 165 -20.47 87.86 -80.02
CA ASN A 165 -19.94 87.88 -81.39
C ASN A 165 -21.06 87.94 -82.44
N GLU A 166 -22.23 87.38 -82.17
CA GLU A 166 -23.40 87.45 -83.04
C GLU A 166 -24.04 88.85 -83.03
N GLU A 167 -24.16 89.50 -81.87
CA GLU A 167 -24.45 90.94 -81.76
C GLU A 167 -23.45 91.78 -82.54
N ARG A 168 -22.15 91.46 -82.47
CA ARG A 168 -21.11 92.18 -83.21
C ARG A 168 -21.24 91.96 -84.72
N ARG A 169 -21.61 90.75 -85.15
CA ARG A 169 -21.93 90.44 -86.56
C ARG A 169 -23.16 91.20 -87.04
N THR A 170 -24.27 91.18 -86.30
CA THR A 170 -25.51 91.89 -86.69
C THR A 170 -25.31 93.39 -86.74
N ARG A 171 -24.61 94.00 -85.77
CA ARG A 171 -24.21 95.42 -85.83
C ARG A 171 -23.33 95.72 -87.05
N ASN A 172 -22.35 94.87 -87.36
CA ASN A 172 -21.50 95.04 -88.55
C ASN A 172 -22.29 94.89 -89.87
N LEU A 173 -23.24 93.95 -89.94
CA LEU A 173 -24.11 93.77 -91.11
C LEU A 173 -25.03 94.98 -91.29
N ALA A 174 -25.66 95.48 -90.22
CA ALA A 174 -26.47 96.70 -90.25
C ALA A 174 -25.65 97.94 -90.67
N ASN A 175 -24.40 98.06 -90.21
CA ASN A 175 -23.48 99.12 -90.65
C ASN A 175 -23.13 98.99 -92.14
N LEU A 176 -22.84 97.79 -92.63
CA LEU A 176 -22.60 97.52 -94.06
C LEU A 176 -23.84 97.78 -94.92
N GLU A 177 -25.03 97.52 -94.39
CA GLU A 177 -26.30 97.78 -95.07
C GLU A 177 -26.63 99.28 -95.11
N ALA A 178 -26.37 100.01 -94.01
CA ALA A 178 -26.42 101.47 -94.00
C ALA A 178 -25.36 102.09 -94.93
N GLU A 179 -24.16 101.52 -95.05
CA GLU A 179 -23.17 101.92 -96.05
C GLU A 179 -23.62 101.63 -97.48
N ARG A 180 -24.25 100.47 -97.74
CA ARG A 180 -24.83 100.16 -99.05
C ARG A 180 -25.93 101.15 -99.41
N GLN A 181 -26.82 101.48 -98.48
CA GLN A 181 -27.86 102.50 -98.69
C GLN A 181 -27.26 103.90 -98.91
N ARG A 182 -26.22 104.28 -98.16
CA ARG A 182 -25.47 105.54 -98.38
C ARG A 182 -24.80 105.57 -99.75
N LYS A 183 -24.13 104.50 -100.17
CA LYS A 183 -23.49 104.38 -101.49
C LYS A 183 -24.50 104.26 -102.63
N GLN A 184 -25.67 103.64 -102.41
CA GLN A 184 -26.78 103.66 -103.37
C GLN A 184 -27.36 105.06 -103.52
N LYS A 185 -27.52 105.82 -102.43
CA LYS A 185 -27.87 107.24 -102.49
C LYS A 185 -26.78 108.04 -103.20
N GLU A 186 -25.52 107.95 -102.81
CA GLU A 186 -24.40 108.66 -103.46
C GLU A 186 -24.25 108.29 -104.96
N LEU A 187 -24.54 107.04 -105.34
CA LEU A 187 -24.58 106.60 -106.74
C LEU A 187 -25.82 107.13 -107.47
N HIS A 188 -26.99 107.17 -106.82
CA HIS A 188 -28.21 107.74 -107.39
C HIS A 188 -28.10 109.27 -107.50
N ASP A 189 -27.50 109.95 -106.52
CA ASP A 189 -27.17 111.38 -106.53
C ASP A 189 -26.11 111.66 -107.63
N ARG A 190 -25.10 110.80 -107.80
CA ARG A 190 -24.17 110.89 -108.95
C ARG A 190 -24.85 110.57 -110.27
N GLU A 191 -25.81 109.66 -110.32
CA GLU A 191 -26.55 109.31 -111.53
C GLU A 191 -27.55 110.40 -111.90
N GLN A 192 -28.21 111.00 -110.92
CA GLN A 192 -29.10 112.15 -111.06
C GLN A 192 -28.29 113.40 -111.40
N ALA A 193 -27.11 113.62 -110.82
CA ALA A 193 -26.16 114.65 -111.25
C ALA A 193 -25.55 114.35 -112.63
N LYS A 194 -25.38 113.08 -113.03
CA LYS A 194 -25.03 112.70 -114.41
C LYS A 194 -26.21 112.88 -115.36
N GLN A 195 -27.45 112.64 -114.93
CA GLN A 195 -28.66 112.86 -115.71
C GLN A 195 -28.95 114.35 -115.82
N ASP A 196 -28.63 115.16 -114.83
CA ASP A 196 -28.74 116.63 -114.84
C ASP A 196 -27.56 117.30 -115.51
N TYR A 197 -26.36 116.71 -115.46
CA TYR A 197 -25.27 117.07 -116.35
C TYR A 197 -25.60 116.64 -117.79
N ALA A 198 -26.22 115.48 -118.01
CA ALA A 198 -26.74 115.06 -119.30
C ALA A 198 -28.04 115.80 -119.68
N ARG A 199 -28.73 116.47 -118.76
CA ARG A 199 -29.86 117.37 -119.03
C ARG A 199 -29.31 118.72 -119.45
N LYS A 200 -28.35 119.28 -118.70
CA LYS A 200 -27.60 120.50 -119.06
C LYS A 200 -26.75 120.32 -120.32
N VAL A 201 -26.26 119.12 -120.60
CA VAL A 201 -25.60 118.74 -121.86
C VAL A 201 -26.63 118.42 -122.93
N ARG A 202 -27.78 117.79 -122.65
CA ARG A 202 -28.93 117.77 -123.59
C ARG A 202 -29.69 119.11 -123.62
N GLU A 203 -29.28 120.17 -122.93
CA GLU A 203 -29.80 121.53 -123.05
C GLU A 203 -28.81 122.40 -123.80
N ARG A 204 -27.50 122.26 -123.53
CA ARG A 204 -26.44 122.72 -124.45
C ARG A 204 -26.58 122.08 -125.82
N GLN A 205 -27.09 120.85 -125.88
CA GLN A 205 -27.42 120.16 -127.12
C GLN A 205 -28.94 120.12 -127.46
N ALA A 206 -29.93 120.43 -126.62
CA ALA A 206 -31.26 120.84 -127.14
C ALA A 206 -31.18 122.24 -127.74
N ARG A 207 -30.10 122.95 -127.44
CA ARG A 207 -29.64 124.10 -128.21
C ARG A 207 -28.90 123.67 -129.50
N LYS A 208 -28.90 122.37 -129.85
CA LYS A 208 -28.51 121.71 -131.12
C LYS A 208 -29.51 120.62 -131.62
N ASP A 209 -29.37 119.28 -131.54
CA ASP A 209 -28.40 118.37 -130.89
C ASP A 209 -29.13 117.20 -130.18
N ALA A 210 -28.99 117.11 -128.83
CA ALA A 210 -29.64 116.15 -127.80
C ALA A 210 -29.04 114.39 -127.59
N GLU A 211 -28.94 113.05 -126.46
CA GLU A 211 -28.24 111.24 -125.70
C GLU A 211 -28.44 109.45 -124.45
N LYS A 212 -27.68 108.08 -123.63
CA LYS A 212 -27.58 106.17 -122.81
C LYS A 212 -27.27 104.70 -121.21
N LEU A 213 -26.97 103.05 -120.73
CA LEU A 213 -26.90 101.51 -119.32
C LEU A 213 -26.20 99.55 -118.62
N ALA A 214 -26.19 98.32 -117.38
CA ALA A 214 -25.59 96.46 -116.64
C ALA A 214 -25.62 94.88 -115.14
N GLU A 215 -25.09 93.30 -114.59
CA GLU A 215 -24.93 91.81 -113.14
C GLU A 215 -24.55 89.74 -112.53
N LYS A 216 -24.31 88.56 -111.25
CA LYS A 216 -23.93 86.62 -110.57
C LYS A 216 -23.73 85.13 -108.97
N MET A 217 -23.36 83.49 -108.47
CA MET A 217 -23.08 82.03 -107.00
C MET A 217 -22.78 79.97 -106.36
N ARG A 218 -22.53 78.80 -105.07
CA ARG A 218 -22.29 76.85 -104.35
C ARG A 218 -21.65 75.39 -102.86
N LEU A 219 -21.74 73.77 -102.16
CA LEU A 219 -21.01 72.23 -100.95
C LEU A 219 -21.24 70.35 -99.86
N ALA A 220 -20.52 69.01 -98.98
CA ALA A 220 -20.67 67.26 -97.85
C ALA A 220 -19.78 65.57 -96.79
N GLU A 221 -19.96 64.17 -95.76
CA GLU A 221 -19.24 62.58 -94.62
C GLU A 221 -19.41 60.63 -93.63
N ILE A 222 -18.73 59.37 -92.60
CA ILE A 222 -18.83 57.52 -91.65
C ILE A 222 -18.00 55.98 -90.33
N HIS A 223 -18.18 54.43 -89.49
CA HIS A 223 -17.45 52.91 -88.26
C HIS A 223 -17.62 50.96 -87.28
N GLN A 224 -16.93 49.71 -86.25
CA GLN A 224 -17.01 47.85 -85.29
C GLN A 224 -16.22 46.34 -83.92
N GLN A 225 -16.36 44.76 -83.16
CA GLN A 225 -15.62 43.19 -81.97
C GLN A 225 -15.86 41.30 -80.88
N GLU A 226 -15.17 40.06 -79.85
CA GLU A 226 -15.22 38.18 -78.92
C GLU A 226 -14.50 36.70 -77.46
N MET A 227 -14.59 35.10 -76.75
CA MET A 227 -14.00 33.64 -75.37
C MET A 227 -14.01 31.60 -74.55
N GLU A 228 -13.44 30.43 -73.37
CA GLU A 228 -13.39 28.51 -72.54
C GLU A 228 -12.76 27.09 -70.99
N ALA A 229 -12.81 25.46 -70.32
CA ALA A 229 -12.21 24.01 -68.95
C ALA A 229 -12.30 22.01 -68.06
N LYS A 230 -11.65 20.82 -66.95
CA LYS A 230 -11.67 19.06 -65.96
C LYS A 230 -11.01 18.26 -64.37
N LEU A 231 -11.33 17.00 -63.64
CA LEU A 231 -11.12 16.12 -62.23
C LEU A 231 -10.11 14.82 -61.77
N CYS A 232 -8.97 14.85 -60.97
CA CYS A 232 -8.08 13.63 -60.62
C CYS A 232 -7.41 13.42 -59.19
N ALA A 233 -7.79 12.37 -58.41
CA ALA A 233 -7.15 11.75 -57.19
C ALA A 233 -6.80 12.65 -55.95
N ILE A 234 -7.09 12.33 -54.68
CA ILE A 234 -7.11 11.06 -53.92
C ILE A 234 -5.74 10.38 -53.83
N ARG A 235 -4.74 11.04 -53.23
CA ARG A 235 -3.55 10.38 -52.68
C ARG A 235 -3.13 10.91 -51.30
N GLU A 236 -2.88 9.94 -50.42
CA GLU A 236 -2.06 10.02 -49.20
C GLU A 236 -2.42 11.05 -48.10
N SER A 237 -3.63 10.89 -47.54
CA SER A 237 -3.77 11.04 -46.09
C SER A 237 -2.93 9.99 -45.34
N ARG A 238 -2.45 10.33 -44.14
CA ARG A 238 -1.81 9.46 -43.12
C ARG A 238 -0.43 8.87 -43.46
N ARG A 239 0.57 9.29 -42.69
CA ARG A 239 1.17 8.45 -41.63
C ARG A 239 1.76 9.34 -40.53
N SER A 240 1.50 8.99 -39.26
CA SER A 240 2.01 9.72 -38.11
C SER A 240 2.47 8.72 -37.03
N LYS A 241 3.58 9.06 -36.36
CA LYS A 241 4.20 8.38 -35.20
C LYS A 241 4.94 7.05 -35.47
N TRP A 242 5.76 6.72 -34.45
CA TRP A 242 6.56 5.51 -34.21
C TRP A 242 7.86 5.30 -35.02
N VAL A 243 8.99 5.42 -34.33
CA VAL A 243 9.88 4.29 -33.93
C VAL A 243 10.82 4.76 -32.78
N MET A 244 11.06 3.90 -31.78
CA MET A 244 11.99 4.11 -30.65
C MET A 244 13.37 3.46 -30.89
N LYS A 245 14.42 3.86 -30.13
CA LYS A 245 15.65 3.03 -29.99
C LYS A 245 16.52 3.22 -28.70
N LYS A 246 16.31 2.35 -27.68
CA LYS A 246 17.29 1.62 -26.78
C LYS A 246 18.23 2.36 -25.75
N GLU A 247 19.04 1.76 -24.81
CA GLU A 247 19.61 0.36 -24.55
C GLU A 247 20.21 0.00 -23.07
N ALA A 248 20.25 -1.31 -22.58
CA ALA A 248 21.16 -2.13 -21.58
C ALA A 248 21.09 -2.22 -19.93
N SER A 249 21.47 -3.23 -18.97
CA SER A 249 22.14 -4.71 -18.76
C SER A 249 22.47 -5.62 -17.27
N ARG A 250 22.50 -7.10 -16.90
CA ARG A 250 23.22 -8.21 -15.74
C ARG A 250 22.81 -9.83 -15.04
N ALA A 251 23.57 -10.90 -14.26
CA ALA A 251 23.27 -12.43 -13.51
C ALA A 251 24.23 -13.63 -12.52
N LYS A 252 23.92 -14.92 -11.77
CA LYS A 252 24.77 -16.17 -10.89
C LYS A 252 24.30 -17.70 -10.04
N SER A 253 25.04 -18.89 -9.47
CA SER A 253 24.72 -20.32 -8.54
C SER A 253 25.71 -21.62 -7.77
N VAL A 254 25.42 -22.84 -6.90
CA VAL A 254 26.28 -24.17 -6.18
C VAL A 254 25.84 -25.57 -5.11
N VAL A 255 26.51 -26.87 -4.67
CA VAL A 255 26.21 -28.25 -3.63
C VAL A 255 27.21 -29.60 -2.97
N VAL A 256 26.95 -30.78 -2.04
CA VAL A 256 27.81 -32.11 -1.34
C VAL A 256 27.38 -33.57 -0.35
N TRP A 257 28.14 -34.77 0.19
CA TRP A 257 27.82 -36.30 0.95
C TRP A 257 28.73 -37.42 2.07
N LYS A 258 28.47 -38.80 2.66
CA LYS A 258 29.20 -39.95 3.75
C LYS A 258 28.87 -41.66 4.24
N ASN A 259 29.62 -42.70 5.06
CA ASN A 259 29.34 -44.25 5.80
C ASN A 259 30.34 -45.40 6.78
N GLY A 260 30.07 -46.70 7.50
CA GLY A 260 30.93 -48.01 8.22
C GLY A 260 30.56 -49.40 9.28
N GLU A 261 31.34 -50.61 9.73
CA GLU A 261 31.04 -52.15 10.45
C GLU A 261 31.98 -53.30 11.49
N ALA A 262 31.70 -54.66 12.12
CA ALA A 262 32.48 -55.84 13.10
C ALA A 262 31.98 -57.47 13.69
N ILE A 263 32.34 -58.70 14.52
CA ILE A 263 33.32 -59.86 15.35
C ILE A 263 32.78 -61.34 16.20
N LEU A 264 33.17 -62.58 17.00
CA LEU A 264 34.16 -63.85 17.61
C LEU A 264 33.64 -65.20 18.69
N GLU A 265 34.02 -66.47 19.42
CA GLU A 265 34.94 -67.86 19.88
C GLU A 265 34.36 -69.29 20.79
N THR A 266 34.71 -70.54 21.56
CA THR A 266 35.68 -71.62 22.49
C THR A 266 35.34 -73.33 22.88
N GLN A 267 35.68 -74.55 23.73
CA GLN A 267 36.53 -75.50 24.89
C GLN A 267 36.54 -77.27 25.23
N ARG A 268 36.99 -78.13 26.39
CA ARG A 268 37.28 -79.81 26.74
C ARG A 268 37.39 -80.68 28.29
N LYS A 269 37.67 -82.00 28.98
CA LYS A 269 38.14 -83.65 29.16
C LYS A 269 37.89 -84.69 30.59
N ASN A 270 38.22 -85.99 31.28
CA ASN A 270 38.99 -87.49 31.54
C ASN A 270 38.62 -88.86 32.65
N HIS A 271 39.41 -90.01 33.24
CA HIS A 271 39.09 -91.53 33.96
C HIS A 271 39.97 -92.62 35.09
N GLY A 272 39.71 -94.00 35.62
CA GLY A 272 40.41 -95.15 36.69
C GLY A 272 40.00 -96.84 37.02
N CYS A 273 40.28 -98.06 37.88
CA CYS A 273 41.05 -98.96 39.10
C CYS A 273 40.94 -100.70 39.47
N LEU A 274 41.49 -101.59 40.57
CA LEU A 274 41.56 -103.27 40.91
C LEU A 274 41.91 -104.21 42.40
N VAL A 275 41.95 -105.67 42.73
CA VAL A 275 42.26 -106.67 44.09
C VAL A 275 42.44 -108.42 44.35
N GLU A 276 42.80 -109.20 45.57
CA GLU A 276 43.35 -110.68 46.25
C GLU A 276 42.70 -112.24 46.77
N GLU A 277 42.98 -113.44 47.63
CA GLU A 277 43.91 -114.44 48.65
C GLU A 277 43.57 -116.08 49.30
N LEU A 278 44.30 -117.04 50.19
CA LEU A 278 44.12 -118.66 50.70
C LEU A 278 44.77 -119.63 52.05
N GLU A 279 44.58 -121.05 52.51
CA GLU A 279 45.08 -122.04 53.81
C GLU A 279 45.01 -123.79 54.11
N GLN A 280 45.55 -124.68 55.20
CA GLN A 280 45.52 -126.32 55.61
C GLN A 280 46.22 -127.27 56.93
N ARG A 281 45.88 -128.58 57.61
CA ARG A 281 46.69 -129.71 58.60
C ARG A 281 46.20 -131.23 59.38
N GLN A 282 46.93 -132.21 60.25
CA GLN A 282 46.60 -133.73 60.95
C GLN A 282 47.49 -134.78 62.08
N ARG A 283 47.13 -135.96 62.94
CA ARG A 283 47.91 -137.25 63.72
C ARG A 283 47.43 -138.71 64.62
N HIS A 284 48.07 -139.58 65.64
CA HIS A 284 48.06 -141.26 65.88
C HIS A 284 48.20 -142.67 67.03
N GLN A 285 48.65 -143.17 68.37
CA GLN A 285 48.98 -144.67 68.92
C GLN A 285 48.09 -145.87 69.63
N ALA A 286 48.37 -146.70 70.73
CA ALA A 286 47.59 -148.00 71.09
C ALA A 286 46.91 -148.22 72.50
N SER A 287 47.54 -148.81 73.54
CA SER A 287 47.04 -148.69 74.95
C SER A 287 47.21 -147.25 75.42
N ARG A 288 48.30 -146.61 74.94
CA ARG A 288 48.37 -145.17 74.85
C ARG A 288 47.13 -144.62 74.13
N TYR A 289 46.70 -145.09 72.97
CA TYR A 289 45.38 -144.71 72.40
C TYR A 289 44.16 -144.99 73.26
N ALA A 290 44.18 -145.80 74.31
CA ALA A 290 43.01 -145.89 75.19
C ALA A 290 42.98 -144.69 76.12
N GLU A 291 44.12 -144.41 76.76
CA GLU A 291 44.32 -143.28 77.68
C GLU A 291 44.41 -141.97 76.90
N GLU A 292 45.30 -141.82 75.92
CA GLU A 292 45.34 -140.75 74.91
C GLU A 292 44.01 -140.57 74.17
N LYS A 293 43.04 -141.51 74.14
CA LYS A 293 41.69 -141.29 73.58
C LYS A 293 40.66 -140.92 74.62
N ALA A 294 40.81 -141.31 75.88
CA ALA A 294 40.04 -140.75 76.98
C ALA A 294 40.49 -139.30 77.25
N GLU A 295 41.79 -139.08 77.29
CA GLU A 295 42.45 -137.78 77.33
C GLU A 295 42.23 -137.00 76.04
N GLN A 296 42.30 -137.57 74.83
CA GLN A 296 41.85 -136.86 73.63
C GLN A 296 40.34 -136.64 73.63
N ALA A 297 39.50 -137.49 74.19
CA ALA A 297 38.07 -137.19 74.27
C ALA A 297 37.85 -135.99 75.20
N ALA A 298 38.40 -136.02 76.41
CA ALA A 298 38.35 -134.91 77.35
C ALA A 298 39.05 -133.64 76.83
N TYR A 299 40.16 -133.76 76.11
CA TYR A 299 40.88 -132.65 75.48
C TYR A 299 40.21 -132.16 74.20
N ILE A 300 39.54 -133.01 73.42
CA ILE A 300 38.71 -132.61 72.27
C ILE A 300 37.43 -131.98 72.78
N GLU A 301 36.86 -132.41 73.90
CA GLU A 301 35.71 -131.77 74.52
C GLU A 301 36.08 -130.47 75.21
N GLN A 302 37.16 -130.40 75.99
CA GLN A 302 37.72 -129.12 76.46
C GLN A 302 38.11 -128.21 75.29
N ARG A 303 38.73 -128.73 74.23
CA ARG A 303 39.05 -127.95 73.03
C ARG A 303 37.78 -127.55 72.27
N ARG A 304 36.73 -128.36 72.23
CA ARG A 304 35.42 -128.00 71.66
C ARG A 304 34.72 -126.94 72.51
N LEU A 305 34.78 -127.01 73.83
CA LEU A 305 34.21 -126.02 74.76
C LEU A 305 35.00 -124.72 74.72
N LEU A 306 36.34 -124.78 74.70
CA LEU A 306 37.22 -123.63 74.52
C LEU A 306 37.12 -123.05 73.10
N HIS A 307 36.84 -123.85 72.08
CA HIS A 307 36.61 -123.40 70.71
C HIS A 307 35.20 -122.84 70.55
N ALA A 308 34.18 -123.42 71.17
CA ALA A 308 32.82 -122.91 71.24
C ALA A 308 32.81 -121.58 71.99
N ALA A 309 33.34 -121.51 73.21
CA ALA A 309 33.48 -120.26 73.96
C ALA A 309 34.37 -119.23 73.23
N ARG A 310 35.36 -119.65 72.43
CA ARG A 310 36.13 -118.75 71.55
C ARG A 310 35.30 -118.27 70.36
N GLN A 311 34.50 -119.14 69.74
CA GLN A 311 33.60 -118.81 68.64
C GLN A 311 32.43 -117.94 69.11
N GLU A 312 31.89 -118.17 70.30
CA GLU A 312 30.89 -117.34 70.97
C GLU A 312 31.48 -115.98 71.28
N ARG A 313 32.66 -115.90 71.94
CA ARG A 313 33.37 -114.63 72.13
C ARG A 313 33.73 -113.94 70.81
N GLN A 314 34.05 -114.68 69.74
CA GLN A 314 34.29 -114.10 68.42
C GLN A 314 32.98 -113.59 67.78
N GLN A 315 31.89 -114.34 67.85
CA GLN A 315 30.56 -113.93 67.39
C GLN A 315 30.03 -112.75 68.19
N GLU A 316 30.24 -112.71 69.50
CA GLU A 316 29.85 -111.62 70.38
C GLU A 316 30.71 -110.38 70.11
N ASN A 317 32.03 -110.52 69.99
CA ASN A 317 32.89 -109.40 69.56
C ASN A 317 32.49 -108.89 68.16
N LEU A 318 32.12 -109.78 67.22
CA LEU A 318 31.62 -109.40 65.90
C LEU A 318 30.24 -108.73 65.97
N ARG A 319 29.31 -109.22 66.80
CA ARG A 319 28.01 -108.57 67.06
C ARG A 319 28.21 -107.19 67.66
N GLN A 320 29.01 -107.05 68.73
CA GLN A 320 29.36 -105.76 69.32
C GLN A 320 30.07 -104.83 68.32
N LEU A 321 30.89 -105.35 67.40
CA LEU A 321 31.56 -104.54 66.37
C LEU A 321 30.59 -104.11 65.26
N VAL A 322 29.63 -104.97 64.89
CA VAL A 322 28.51 -104.62 64.00
C VAL A 322 27.59 -103.60 64.68
N GLU A 323 27.20 -103.79 65.93
CA GLU A 323 26.42 -102.86 66.74
C GLU A 323 27.13 -101.51 66.87
N LYS A 324 28.43 -101.48 67.17
CA LYS A 324 29.24 -100.23 67.18
C LYS A 324 29.32 -99.57 65.80
N ARG A 325 29.36 -100.34 64.70
CA ARG A 325 29.27 -99.80 63.33
C ARG A 325 27.87 -99.28 62.98
N VAL A 326 26.81 -99.95 63.42
CA VAL A 326 25.41 -99.56 63.19
C VAL A 326 25.06 -98.32 64.02
N ALA A 327 25.42 -98.30 65.30
CA ALA A 327 25.27 -97.14 66.17
C ALA A 327 26.01 -95.92 65.61
N ARG A 328 27.30 -96.07 65.25
CA ARG A 328 28.06 -95.00 64.57
C ARG A 328 27.46 -94.63 63.22
N GLY A 329 26.87 -95.58 62.49
CA GLY A 329 26.14 -95.32 61.25
C GLY A 329 24.90 -94.45 61.48
N VAL A 330 24.11 -94.76 62.50
CA VAL A 330 22.93 -93.98 62.93
C VAL A 330 23.35 -92.60 63.46
N GLU A 331 24.45 -92.48 64.19
CA GLU A 331 25.04 -91.19 64.61
C GLU A 331 25.50 -90.35 63.41
N ILE A 332 26.13 -90.97 62.40
CA ILE A 332 26.52 -90.29 61.17
C ILE A 332 25.28 -89.84 60.40
N VAL A 333 24.27 -90.70 60.23
CA VAL A 333 23.00 -90.36 59.58
C VAL A 333 22.33 -89.19 60.32
N LYS A 334 22.08 -89.30 61.63
CA LYS A 334 21.52 -88.21 62.44
C LYS A 334 22.31 -86.91 62.32
N THR A 335 23.63 -86.95 62.47
CA THR A 335 24.45 -85.72 62.37
C THR A 335 24.56 -85.18 60.94
N THR A 336 24.24 -85.96 59.90
CA THR A 336 24.02 -85.44 58.53
C THR A 336 22.61 -84.90 58.33
N GLU A 337 21.58 -85.50 58.92
CA GLU A 337 20.20 -85.01 58.92
C GLU A 337 20.10 -83.69 59.67
N GLU A 338 20.61 -83.59 60.89
CA GLU A 338 20.71 -82.34 61.64
C GLU A 338 21.50 -81.25 60.89
N LYS A 339 22.51 -81.62 60.08
CA LYS A 339 23.26 -80.66 59.24
C LYS A 339 22.44 -80.23 58.03
N LYS A 340 21.67 -81.14 57.43
CA LYS A 340 20.73 -80.85 56.35
C LYS A 340 19.63 -79.92 56.86
N GLU A 341 18.97 -80.25 57.97
CA GLU A 341 17.97 -79.41 58.63
C GLU A 341 18.53 -78.03 58.99
N ARG A 342 19.73 -77.96 59.59
CA ARG A 342 20.39 -76.67 59.87
C ARG A 342 20.70 -75.87 58.60
N ALA A 343 21.08 -76.53 57.50
CA ALA A 343 21.33 -75.88 56.21
C ALA A 343 20.03 -75.46 55.50
N GLU A 344 18.95 -76.22 55.65
CA GLU A 344 17.61 -75.89 55.14
C GLU A 344 17.03 -74.71 55.92
N GLN A 345 17.03 -74.75 57.26
CA GLN A 345 16.68 -73.60 58.10
C GLN A 345 17.55 -72.36 57.83
N ALA A 346 18.84 -72.53 57.53
CA ALA A 346 19.71 -71.40 57.18
C ALA A 346 19.35 -70.81 55.80
N LYS A 347 19.01 -71.65 54.81
CA LYS A 347 18.51 -71.20 53.51
C LYS A 347 17.14 -70.54 53.62
N GLU A 348 16.24 -71.07 54.43
CA GLU A 348 14.93 -70.47 54.72
C GLU A 348 15.09 -69.09 55.36
N ARG A 349 15.94 -68.96 56.39
CA ARG A 349 16.24 -67.66 57.03
C ARG A 349 16.89 -66.67 56.06
N GLN A 350 17.77 -67.12 55.17
CA GLN A 350 18.32 -66.26 54.11
C GLN A 350 17.22 -65.87 53.10
N ALA A 351 16.36 -66.79 52.69
CA ALA A 351 15.28 -66.52 51.75
C ALA A 351 14.24 -65.54 52.34
N THR A 352 13.86 -65.68 53.61
CA THR A 352 12.99 -64.70 54.28
C THR A 352 13.68 -63.35 54.41
N GLN A 353 14.97 -63.30 54.78
CA GLN A 353 15.74 -62.05 54.83
C GLN A 353 15.82 -61.36 53.45
N TYR A 354 16.01 -62.10 52.36
CA TYR A 354 16.00 -61.53 51.00
C TYR A 354 14.61 -61.06 50.57
N VAL A 355 13.54 -61.77 50.95
CA VAL A 355 12.15 -61.35 50.67
C VAL A 355 11.77 -60.11 51.48
N GLU A 356 12.18 -60.03 52.75
CA GLU A 356 11.97 -58.87 53.63
C GLU A 356 12.76 -57.66 53.14
N ALA A 357 14.05 -57.82 52.83
CA ALA A 357 14.88 -56.76 52.24
C ALA A 357 14.34 -56.31 50.86
N GLY A 358 13.83 -57.24 50.05
CA GLY A 358 13.17 -56.93 48.78
C GLY A 358 11.89 -56.09 48.96
N ARG A 359 11.03 -56.45 49.92
CA ARG A 359 9.82 -55.68 50.26
C ARG A 359 10.16 -54.28 50.75
N LEU A 360 11.12 -54.15 51.67
CA LEU A 360 11.58 -52.85 52.18
C LEU A 360 12.16 -51.98 51.05
N LEU A 361 12.91 -52.58 50.11
CA LEU A 361 13.42 -51.87 48.94
C LEU A 361 12.29 -51.43 47.99
N ASP A 362 11.29 -52.27 47.73
CA ASP A 362 10.14 -51.92 46.89
C ASP A 362 9.26 -50.83 47.53
N GLU A 363 9.08 -50.86 48.86
CA GLU A 363 8.40 -49.82 49.62
C GLU A 363 9.14 -48.48 49.52
N ASP A 364 10.46 -48.47 49.74
CA ASP A 364 11.25 -47.24 49.68
C ASP A 364 11.38 -46.71 48.24
N VAL A 365 11.48 -47.59 47.22
CA VAL A 365 11.41 -47.22 45.81
C VAL A 365 10.05 -46.61 45.45
N GLN A 366 8.94 -47.14 45.98
CA GLN A 366 7.61 -46.53 45.81
C GLN A 366 7.53 -45.17 46.50
N LEU A 367 8.06 -45.05 47.73
CA LEU A 367 8.08 -43.81 48.50
C LEU A 367 8.92 -42.74 47.79
N HIS A 368 10.09 -43.09 47.25
CA HIS A 368 10.92 -42.23 46.42
C HIS A 368 10.23 -41.83 45.10
N ARG A 369 9.52 -42.74 44.42
CA ARG A 369 8.68 -42.41 43.26
C ARG A 369 7.57 -41.41 43.61
N GLN A 370 6.91 -41.56 44.76
CA GLN A 370 5.90 -40.62 45.24
C GLN A 370 6.50 -39.25 45.59
N ARG A 371 7.66 -39.20 46.26
CA ARG A 371 8.42 -37.96 46.54
C ARG A 371 8.80 -37.24 45.25
N ALA A 372 9.28 -37.97 44.24
CA ALA A 372 9.66 -37.43 42.94
C ALA A 372 8.46 -36.84 42.17
N ARG A 373 7.33 -37.56 42.12
CA ARG A 373 6.07 -37.05 41.52
C ARG A 373 5.61 -35.76 42.18
N LYS A 374 5.51 -35.74 43.51
CA LYS A 374 5.16 -34.54 44.29
C LYS A 374 6.11 -33.36 44.07
N LEU A 375 7.40 -33.61 43.83
CA LEU A 375 8.37 -32.57 43.48
C LEU A 375 8.17 -32.04 42.05
N GLN A 376 7.86 -32.92 41.10
CA GLN A 376 7.58 -32.56 39.70
C GLN A 376 6.26 -31.78 39.58
N GLU A 377 5.21 -32.22 40.27
CA GLU A 377 3.92 -31.52 40.39
C GLU A 377 4.10 -30.10 40.95
N ARG A 378 4.89 -29.95 42.04
CA ARG A 378 5.23 -28.64 42.61
C ARG A 378 5.96 -27.74 41.61
N ARG A 379 7.02 -28.23 40.95
CA ARG A 379 7.79 -27.46 39.95
C ARG A 379 6.94 -27.06 38.74
N ALA A 380 6.05 -27.94 38.27
CA ALA A 380 5.09 -27.62 37.22
C ALA A 380 4.13 -26.51 37.67
N ASN A 381 3.60 -26.61 38.90
CA ASN A 381 2.72 -25.60 39.46
C ASN A 381 3.41 -24.26 39.73
N GLU A 382 4.67 -24.26 40.18
CA GLU A 382 5.51 -23.07 40.35
C GLU A 382 5.72 -22.36 39.00
N SER A 383 5.97 -23.13 37.93
CA SER A 383 6.07 -22.61 36.56
C SER A 383 4.75 -21.99 36.07
N LEU A 384 3.62 -22.70 36.22
CA LEU A 384 2.29 -22.18 35.91
C LEU A 384 1.97 -20.89 36.71
N THR A 385 2.35 -20.84 37.99
CA THR A 385 2.14 -19.67 38.86
C THR A 385 2.97 -18.47 38.40
N GLN A 386 4.22 -18.68 37.98
CA GLN A 386 5.06 -17.60 37.43
C GLN A 386 4.54 -17.12 36.07
N ASN A 387 4.13 -18.02 35.19
CA ASN A 387 3.58 -17.67 33.88
C ASN A 387 2.26 -16.91 34.03
N TYR A 388 1.33 -17.40 34.85
CA TYR A 388 0.07 -16.74 35.16
C TYR A 388 0.27 -15.32 35.70
N ARG A 389 1.18 -15.12 36.67
CA ARG A 389 1.51 -13.79 37.21
C ARG A 389 2.11 -12.85 36.16
N ARG A 390 3.00 -13.36 35.30
CA ARG A 390 3.62 -12.57 34.22
C ARG A 390 2.60 -12.15 33.15
N TRP A 391 1.77 -13.10 32.73
CA TRP A 391 0.68 -12.87 31.79
C TRP A 391 -0.32 -11.85 32.35
N ASN A 392 -0.77 -12.05 33.58
CA ASN A 392 -1.72 -11.16 34.25
C ASN A 392 -1.17 -9.74 34.43
N HIS A 393 0.08 -9.59 34.89
CA HIS A 393 0.71 -8.28 35.02
C HIS A 393 0.95 -7.59 33.67
N ARG A 394 1.25 -8.37 32.61
CA ARG A 394 1.35 -7.85 31.23
C ARG A 394 -0.03 -7.37 30.72
N ALA A 395 -1.09 -8.13 30.99
CA ALA A 395 -2.47 -7.72 30.68
C ALA A 395 -2.86 -6.44 31.41
N ALA A 396 -2.65 -6.36 32.74
CA ALA A 396 -2.91 -5.16 33.54
C ALA A 396 -2.26 -3.92 32.94
N ARG A 397 -0.96 -3.99 32.59
CA ARG A 397 -0.20 -2.87 32.04
C ARG A 397 -0.69 -2.47 30.64
N ILE A 398 -0.99 -3.43 29.76
CA ILE A 398 -1.54 -3.13 28.43
C ILE A 398 -2.91 -2.47 28.54
N MET A 399 -3.75 -2.92 29.47
CA MET A 399 -5.05 -2.30 29.75
C MET A 399 -4.89 -0.88 30.30
N GLU A 400 -3.92 -0.63 31.19
CA GLU A 400 -3.60 0.70 31.71
C GLU A 400 -3.09 1.65 30.61
N GLU A 401 -2.12 1.21 29.79
CA GLU A 401 -1.63 1.94 28.60
C GLU A 401 -2.77 2.28 27.61
N LEU A 402 -3.74 1.38 27.47
CA LEU A 402 -4.89 1.54 26.59
C LEU A 402 -5.92 2.56 27.13
N HIS A 403 -6.24 2.52 28.43
CA HIS A 403 -7.07 3.55 29.07
C HIS A 403 -6.41 4.92 28.99
N GLU A 404 -5.10 4.99 29.22
CA GLU A 404 -4.33 6.22 29.07
C GLU A 404 -4.42 6.80 27.65
N THR A 405 -4.33 5.98 26.61
CA THR A 405 -4.40 6.44 25.21
C THR A 405 -5.81 6.87 24.81
N MET A 406 -6.86 6.14 25.23
CA MET A 406 -8.25 6.56 25.02
C MET A 406 -8.56 7.87 25.73
N ALA A 407 -8.23 8.01 27.02
CA ALA A 407 -8.48 9.24 27.78
C ALA A 407 -7.74 10.47 27.18
N LYS A 408 -6.54 10.28 26.60
CA LYS A 408 -5.83 11.34 25.86
C LYS A 408 -6.59 11.74 24.59
N VAL A 409 -7.12 10.78 23.83
CA VAL A 409 -7.91 11.02 22.61
C VAL A 409 -9.23 11.74 22.93
N GLU A 410 -9.93 11.33 24.00
CA GLU A 410 -11.15 11.96 24.49
C GLU A 410 -10.89 13.41 24.92
N ALA A 411 -9.89 13.64 25.77
CA ALA A 411 -9.50 14.98 26.21
C ALA A 411 -9.06 15.88 25.04
N GLU A 412 -8.43 15.35 24.00
CA GLU A 412 -8.19 16.12 22.77
C GLU A 412 -9.49 16.38 21.97
N ALA A 413 -10.43 15.44 21.92
CA ALA A 413 -11.71 15.59 21.23
C ALA A 413 -12.58 16.67 21.90
N GLU A 414 -12.64 16.69 23.23
CA GLU A 414 -13.25 17.77 24.01
C GLU A 414 -12.57 19.12 23.75
N GLN A 415 -11.23 19.18 23.75
CA GLN A 415 -10.49 20.40 23.40
C GLN A 415 -10.79 20.88 21.97
N ARG A 416 -10.94 19.97 20.99
CA ARG A 416 -11.36 20.29 19.61
C ARG A 416 -12.80 20.85 19.59
N ALA A 417 -13.74 20.23 20.30
CA ALA A 417 -15.13 20.66 20.38
C ALA A 417 -15.31 22.01 21.10
N ALA A 418 -14.59 22.22 22.20
CA ALA A 418 -14.56 23.50 22.91
C ALA A 418 -13.97 24.62 22.05
N ALA A 419 -12.88 24.34 21.32
CA ALA A 419 -12.29 25.30 20.38
C ALA A 419 -13.27 25.69 19.27
N ALA A 420 -13.93 24.71 18.61
CA ALA A 420 -14.94 24.98 17.59
C ALA A 420 -16.10 25.84 18.11
N ASN A 421 -16.67 25.47 19.28
CA ASN A 421 -17.72 26.26 19.93
C ASN A 421 -17.27 27.69 20.29
N SER A 422 -16.01 27.88 20.70
CA SER A 422 -15.47 29.22 20.99
C SER A 422 -15.35 30.08 19.73
N GLN A 423 -14.90 29.51 18.61
CA GLN A 423 -14.82 30.19 17.32
C GLN A 423 -16.23 30.57 16.81
N GLN A 424 -17.18 29.64 16.90
CA GLN A 424 -18.57 29.87 16.47
C GLN A 424 -19.26 30.96 17.31
N ARG A 425 -19.00 31.02 18.63
CA ARG A 425 -19.45 32.14 19.49
C ARG A 425 -18.76 33.47 19.18
N SER A 426 -17.49 33.47 18.75
CA SER A 426 -16.81 34.70 18.33
C SER A 426 -17.34 35.26 17.01
N LEU A 427 -17.69 34.39 16.05
CA LEU A 427 -18.28 34.77 14.77
C LEU A 427 -19.71 35.32 14.93
N ALA A 428 -20.48 34.80 15.90
CA ALA A 428 -21.83 35.27 16.20
C ALA A 428 -21.92 36.75 16.60
N TYR A 429 -20.84 37.34 17.13
CA TYR A 429 -20.74 38.77 17.42
C TYR A 429 -20.07 39.60 16.30
N GLY A 430 -19.51 38.95 15.28
CA GLY A 430 -18.73 39.62 14.23
C GLY A 430 -19.51 40.05 12.99
N ASN A 431 -20.63 39.38 12.66
CA ASN A 431 -21.20 39.47 11.31
C ASN A 431 -22.71 39.73 11.24
N SER A 432 -23.16 40.89 11.75
CA SER A 432 -24.55 41.37 11.59
C SER A 432 -24.77 42.11 10.26
N ARG A 433 -24.43 41.49 9.11
CA ARG A 433 -24.78 42.00 7.76
C ARG A 433 -24.60 40.95 6.63
N ARG A 434 -25.72 40.31 6.24
CA ARG A 434 -25.84 39.31 5.15
C ARG A 434 -25.09 37.99 5.46
N SER A 435 -25.50 36.83 4.94
CA SER A 435 -26.60 36.50 4.01
C SER A 435 -27.41 35.31 4.52
N TRP A 436 -28.68 35.20 4.10
CA TRP A 436 -29.44 33.96 4.27
C TRP A 436 -29.00 32.96 3.17
N THR A 437 -28.22 31.96 3.56
CA THR A 437 -27.93 30.77 2.75
C THR A 437 -28.20 29.57 3.63
N SER A 438 -29.02 28.63 3.16
CA SER A 438 -29.51 27.51 3.97
C SER A 438 -28.34 26.60 4.39
N PHE A 439 -28.01 26.61 5.68
CA PHE A 439 -27.21 25.53 6.26
C PHE A 439 -28.17 24.35 6.48
N GLU A 440 -28.04 23.33 5.64
CA GLU A 440 -28.60 22.03 5.99
C GLU A 440 -27.94 21.56 7.28
N GLN A 441 -28.77 21.35 8.29
CA GLN A 441 -28.35 20.93 9.61
C GLN A 441 -27.97 19.45 9.50
N VAL A 442 -26.69 19.18 9.28
CA VAL A 442 -26.15 17.81 9.30
C VAL A 442 -26.26 17.29 10.73
N ASP A 443 -27.41 16.68 11.02
CA ASP A 443 -27.65 15.95 12.26
C ASP A 443 -26.61 14.84 12.37
N THR A 444 -25.57 15.09 13.17
CA THR A 444 -24.66 14.04 13.60
C THR A 444 -25.49 13.00 14.34
N PRO A 445 -25.65 11.76 13.81
CA PRO A 445 -26.49 10.78 14.46
C PRO A 445 -25.93 10.53 15.86
N LYS A 446 -26.77 10.71 16.88
CA LYS A 446 -26.44 10.26 18.23
C LYS A 446 -26.11 8.77 18.13
N ARG A 447 -24.87 8.44 18.47
CA ARG A 447 -24.41 7.05 18.46
C ARG A 447 -24.97 6.35 19.68
N ASP A 448 -26.20 5.85 19.53
CA ASP A 448 -26.82 4.91 20.46
C ASP A 448 -26.21 3.49 20.31
N CYS A 449 -24.91 3.43 20.01
CA CYS A 449 -24.06 2.28 20.22
C CYS A 449 -23.57 2.37 21.67
N PRO A 450 -23.85 1.39 22.55
CA PRO A 450 -23.24 1.39 23.87
C PRO A 450 -21.73 1.34 23.70
N ILE A 451 -21.01 2.33 24.23
CA ILE A 451 -19.56 2.25 24.39
C ILE A 451 -19.32 1.08 25.34
N VAL A 452 -18.76 -0.01 24.83
CA VAL A 452 -18.35 -1.15 25.66
C VAL A 452 -17.18 -0.65 26.49
N SER A 453 -17.50 -0.22 27.70
CA SER A 453 -16.51 0.33 28.63
C SER A 453 -15.42 -0.71 28.83
N LEU A 454 -14.16 -0.33 28.59
CA LEU A 454 -13.03 -1.23 28.73
C LEU A 454 -13.00 -1.84 30.14
N PRO A 455 -12.64 -3.13 30.27
CA PRO A 455 -12.42 -3.77 31.56
C PRO A 455 -11.41 -3.00 32.42
N SER A 456 -11.68 -2.88 33.71
CA SER A 456 -10.84 -2.04 34.58
C SER A 456 -9.45 -2.67 34.74
N PRO A 457 -8.33 -1.91 34.61
CA PRO A 457 -6.99 -2.46 34.86
C PRO A 457 -6.84 -3.09 36.25
N THR A 458 -7.64 -2.61 37.22
CA THR A 458 -7.72 -3.15 38.59
C THR A 458 -8.22 -4.59 38.67
N GLU A 459 -8.98 -5.09 37.68
CA GLU A 459 -9.46 -6.48 37.62
C GLU A 459 -8.32 -7.48 37.36
N PHE A 460 -7.17 -6.97 36.90
CA PHE A 460 -5.93 -7.72 36.69
C PHE A 460 -4.89 -7.48 37.81
N ALA A 461 -5.19 -6.72 38.86
CA ALA A 461 -4.20 -6.27 39.86
C ALA A 461 -3.92 -7.28 41.02
N VAL A 462 -4.17 -8.57 40.81
CA VAL A 462 -4.07 -9.66 41.82
C VAL A 462 -3.11 -10.78 41.37
#